data_AF-A0A368T542-F1
#
_entry.id   AF-A0A368T542-F1
#
_cell.length_a   1.000
_cell.length_b   1.000
_cell.length_c   1.000
_cell.angle_alpha   90.00
_cell.angle_beta   90.00
_cell.angle_gamma   90.00
#
_symmetry.space_group_name_H-M   'P 1'
#
loop_
_entity.id
_entity.type
_entity.pdbx_description
1 polymer ?
#
loop_
_entity_poly.entity_id
_entity_poly.type
_entity_poly.pdbx_seq_one_letter_code
_entity_poly.pdbx_strand_id
1 'polypeptide(L)'
;MTPRQSGRHRRFVPAQRPAADPSRIPDYAEFASMALRHGARWEITYRTGDPTPYRARHRAVEISLASDDLHALDCALAAFEPPPSARPYVLCRQAAA
;
A
#
# COMPACT_ATOMS: atom_id res chain seq x y z
N MET A 1 -25.86 37.72 51.72
CA MET A 1 -26.18 36.36 51.22
C MET A 1 -25.57 36.19 49.84
N THR A 2 -24.83 35.10 49.66
CA THR A 2 -23.85 34.65 48.63
C THR A 2 -24.45 34.32 47.24
N PRO A 3 -23.64 33.98 46.19
CA PRO A 3 -22.29 34.46 45.82
C PRO A 3 -22.11 34.77 44.30
N ARG A 4 -20.94 35.36 43.97
CA ARG A 4 -20.37 35.60 42.64
C ARG A 4 -20.45 34.38 41.70
N GLN A 5 -21.10 34.53 40.54
CA GLN A 5 -20.88 33.64 39.40
C GLN A 5 -19.59 34.04 38.67
N SER A 6 -18.51 33.32 38.95
CA SER A 6 -17.29 33.36 38.15
C SER A 6 -17.52 32.56 36.87
N GLY A 7 -17.83 33.25 35.78
CA GLY A 7 -17.90 32.70 34.43
C GLY A 7 -16.55 32.11 34.03
N ARG A 8 -16.42 30.79 34.17
CA ARG A 8 -15.23 30.02 33.83
C ARG A 8 -15.13 29.99 32.31
N HIS A 9 -14.46 30.97 31.72
CA HIS A 9 -14.07 30.96 30.31
C HIS A 9 -13.30 29.66 30.03
N ARG A 10 -13.99 28.66 29.45
CA ARG A 10 -13.35 27.49 28.87
C ARG A 10 -12.45 28.01 27.75
N ARG A 11 -11.17 28.15 28.05
CA ARG A 11 -10.13 28.42 27.06
C ARG A 11 -10.20 27.26 26.05
N PHE A 12 -10.63 27.57 24.84
CA PHE A 12 -10.63 26.62 23.73
C PHE A 12 -9.16 26.31 23.43
N VAL A 13 -8.70 25.13 23.86
CA VAL A 13 -7.38 24.63 23.48
C VAL A 13 -7.55 24.14 22.03
N PRO A 14 -6.89 24.75 21.04
CA PRO A 14 -6.93 24.19 19.70
C PRO A 14 -6.40 22.76 19.80
N ALA A 15 -7.19 21.79 19.32
CA ALA A 15 -6.77 20.40 19.29
C ALA A 15 -5.42 20.34 18.56
N GLN A 16 -4.34 20.12 19.32
CA GLN A 16 -3.04 19.85 18.74
C GLN A 16 -3.25 18.65 17.82
N ARG A 17 -3.17 18.90 16.51
CA ARG A 17 -3.19 17.87 15.48
C ARG A 17 -2.11 16.88 15.90
N PRO A 18 -2.43 15.60 16.21
CA PRO A 18 -1.43 14.67 16.69
C PRO A 18 -0.31 14.65 15.66
N ALA A 19 0.92 14.83 16.13
CA ALA A 19 2.12 14.79 15.30
C ALA A 19 2.04 13.51 14.46
N ALA A 20 2.17 13.66 13.14
CA ALA A 20 2.11 12.53 12.23
C ALA A 20 3.17 11.51 12.67
N ASP A 21 2.72 10.33 13.09
CA ASP A 21 3.59 9.25 13.53
C ASP A 21 4.57 8.91 12.38
N PRO A 22 5.89 8.91 12.60
CA PRO A 22 6.89 8.66 11.55
C PRO A 22 6.83 7.22 11.01
N SER A 23 6.07 6.34 11.66
CA SER A 23 5.78 4.97 11.20
C SER A 23 4.50 4.90 10.38
N ARG A 24 3.76 6.01 10.25
CA ARG A 24 2.56 6.08 9.44
C ARG A 24 2.96 6.17 7.98
N ILE A 25 2.52 5.20 7.20
CA ILE A 25 2.63 5.18 5.74
C ILE A 25 2.12 6.54 5.22
N PRO A 26 2.95 7.34 4.55
CA PRO A 26 2.50 8.55 3.87
C PRO A 26 1.35 8.18 2.94
N ASP A 27 0.28 8.96 2.94
CA ASP A 27 -0.87 8.73 2.04
C ASP A 27 -1.47 7.32 2.13
N TYR A 28 -1.62 6.79 3.36
CA TYR A 28 -2.21 5.47 3.61
C TYR A 28 -3.53 5.22 2.88
N ALA A 29 -4.39 6.24 2.69
CA ALA A 29 -5.65 6.08 1.98
C ALA A 29 -5.45 5.77 0.48
N GLU A 30 -4.49 6.43 -0.16
CA GLU A 30 -4.08 6.20 -1.55
C GLU A 30 -3.42 4.82 -1.66
N PHE A 31 -2.49 4.51 -0.74
CA PHE A 31 -1.84 3.21 -0.65
C PHE A 31 -2.85 2.07 -0.51
N ALA A 32 -3.81 2.19 0.40
CA ALA A 32 -4.83 1.19 0.63
C ALA A 32 -5.75 1.04 -0.58
N SER A 33 -6.12 2.14 -1.24
CA SER A 33 -6.95 2.12 -2.46
C SER A 33 -6.22 1.42 -3.61
N MET A 34 -4.93 1.72 -3.81
CA MET A 34 -4.07 1.05 -4.79
C MET A 34 -3.91 -0.44 -4.47
N ALA A 35 -3.63 -0.78 -3.22
CA ALA A 35 -3.49 -2.17 -2.77
C ALA A 35 -4.78 -2.98 -2.92
N LEU A 36 -5.95 -2.36 -2.73
CA LEU A 36 -7.23 -3.00 -3.00
C LEU A 36 -7.49 -3.18 -4.50
N ARG A 37 -7.19 -2.17 -5.32
CA ARG A 37 -7.37 -2.21 -6.77
C ARG A 37 -6.52 -3.30 -7.43
N HIS A 38 -5.25 -3.40 -7.02
CA HIS A 38 -4.28 -4.34 -7.60
C HIS A 38 -4.15 -5.65 -6.80
N GLY A 39 -4.79 -5.75 -5.64
CA GLY A 39 -4.66 -6.85 -4.67
C GLY A 39 -5.02 -8.24 -5.20
N ALA A 40 -5.80 -8.29 -6.28
CA ALA A 40 -6.12 -9.55 -6.97
C ALA A 40 -4.87 -10.21 -7.59
N ARG A 41 -3.92 -9.40 -8.07
CA ARG A 41 -2.71 -9.86 -8.79
C ARG A 41 -1.42 -9.56 -8.04
N TRP A 42 -1.43 -8.52 -7.22
CA TRP A 42 -0.25 -7.97 -6.57
C TRP A 42 -0.39 -7.93 -5.05
N GLU A 43 0.67 -8.30 -4.37
CA GLU A 43 0.84 -8.17 -2.93
C GLU A 43 1.70 -6.94 -2.65
N ILE A 44 1.07 -5.85 -2.18
CA ILE A 44 1.75 -4.59 -1.90
C ILE A 44 2.08 -4.51 -0.41
N THR A 45 3.35 -4.24 -0.11
CA THR A 45 3.89 -4.15 1.24
C THR A 45 4.64 -2.83 1.38
N TYR A 46 4.54 -2.21 2.55
CA TYR A 46 5.33 -1.03 2.90
C TYR A 46 6.42 -1.40 3.90
N ARG A 47 7.67 -0.98 3.65
CA ARG A 47 8.77 -1.11 4.61
C ARG A 47 9.35 0.26 4.94
N THR A 48 9.24 0.64 6.21
CA THR A 48 9.85 1.87 6.71
C THR A 48 11.36 1.68 6.86
N GLY A 49 12.15 2.68 6.44
CA GLY A 49 13.62 2.67 6.56
C GLY A 49 14.39 2.17 5.33
N ASP A 50 13.71 1.70 4.28
CA ASP A 50 14.32 1.37 2.99
C ASP A 50 14.29 2.60 2.05
N PRO A 51 15.26 2.74 1.11
CA PRO A 51 15.21 3.76 0.07
C PRO A 51 14.06 3.52 -0.95
N THR A 52 13.47 2.34 -0.96
CA THR A 52 12.27 1.98 -1.74
C THR A 52 11.20 1.41 -0.81
N PRO A 53 10.50 2.28 -0.07
CA PRO A 53 9.56 1.85 0.95
C PRO A 53 8.34 1.10 0.40
N TYR A 54 7.93 1.35 -0.84
CA TYR A 54 6.81 0.65 -1.46
C TYR A 54 7.30 -0.55 -2.26
N ARG A 55 6.88 -1.76 -1.87
CA ARG A 55 7.18 -3.00 -2.58
C ARG A 55 5.89 -3.65 -3.06
N ALA A 56 5.88 -4.13 -4.31
CA ALA A 56 4.78 -4.90 -4.87
C ALA A 56 5.31 -6.21 -5.43
N ARG A 57 4.78 -7.34 -4.97
CA ARG A 57 5.13 -8.67 -5.45
C ARG A 57 3.98 -9.25 -6.24
N HIS A 58 4.22 -9.74 -7.44
CA HIS A 58 3.19 -10.41 -8.23
C HIS A 58 2.90 -11.80 -7.64
N ARG A 59 1.62 -12.18 -7.54
CA ARG A 59 1.23 -13.45 -6.91
C ARG A 59 1.43 -14.67 -7.81
N ALA A 60 1.30 -14.51 -9.12
CA ALA A 60 1.37 -15.62 -10.09
C ALA A 60 2.72 -15.73 -10.84
N VAL A 61 3.60 -14.74 -10.67
CA VAL A 61 4.89 -14.66 -11.39
C VAL A 61 5.93 -14.21 -10.38
N GLU A 62 7.16 -14.70 -10.48
CA GLU A 62 8.27 -14.32 -9.60
C GLU A 62 8.82 -12.92 -9.96
N ILE A 63 7.96 -11.91 -9.92
CA ILE A 63 8.31 -10.51 -10.20
C ILE A 63 8.00 -9.68 -8.96
N SER A 64 8.99 -8.89 -8.54
CA SER A 64 8.85 -7.94 -7.43
C SER A 64 9.33 -6.57 -7.90
N LEU A 65 8.51 -5.56 -7.64
CA LEU A 65 8.80 -4.16 -7.91
C LEU A 65 9.00 -3.45 -6.57
N ALA A 66 9.95 -2.53 -6.54
CA ALA A 66 10.19 -1.65 -5.40
C ALA A 66 10.33 -0.22 -5.92
N SER A 67 9.64 0.72 -5.29
CA SER A 67 9.66 2.13 -5.66
C SER A 67 9.61 3.00 -4.40
N ASP A 68 10.13 4.22 -4.50
CA ASP A 68 9.95 5.24 -3.48
C ASP A 68 8.71 6.11 -3.74
N ASP A 69 8.16 6.05 -4.96
CA ASP A 69 7.00 6.81 -5.38
C ASP A 69 5.78 5.93 -5.62
N LEU A 70 4.67 6.30 -5.00
CA LEU A 70 3.41 5.53 -5.04
C LEU A 70 2.73 5.64 -6.41
N HIS A 71 2.83 6.79 -7.08
CA HIS A 71 2.24 7.00 -8.38
C HIS A 71 3.01 6.27 -9.49
N ALA A 72 4.34 6.29 -9.41
CA ALA A 72 5.19 5.49 -10.29
C ALA A 72 4.91 3.99 -10.13
N LEU A 73 4.71 3.53 -8.89
CA LEU A 73 4.33 2.15 -8.62
C LEU A 73 2.95 1.82 -9.21
N ASP A 74 1.92 2.65 -8.98
CA ASP A 74 0.57 2.43 -9.54
C ASP A 74 0.59 2.35 -11.07
N CYS A 75 1.31 3.27 -11.73
CA CYS A 75 1.49 3.25 -13.18
C CYS A 75 2.16 1.95 -13.66
N ALA A 76 3.22 1.49 -12.98
CA ALA A 76 3.90 0.25 -13.33
C ALA A 76 3.01 -0.98 -13.13
N LEU A 77 2.22 -1.01 -12.05
CA LEU A 77 1.28 -2.10 -11.77
C LEU A 77 0.12 -2.13 -12.77
N ALA A 78 -0.37 -0.96 -13.18
CA ALA A 78 -1.43 -0.83 -14.18
C ALA A 78 -0.95 -1.18 -15.60
N ALA A 79 0.29 -0.82 -15.95
CA ALA A 79 0.90 -1.15 -17.24
C ALA A 79 1.35 -2.61 -17.34
N PHE A 80 1.47 -3.31 -16.20
CA PHE A 80 1.91 -4.69 -16.19
C PHE A 80 0.77 -5.62 -16.64
N GLU A 81 0.84 -6.01 -17.91
CA GLU A 81 0.04 -7.11 -18.43
C GLU A 81 0.78 -8.43 -18.17
N PRO A 82 0.26 -9.33 -17.32
CA PRO A 82 0.91 -10.60 -17.10
C PRO A 82 0.98 -11.34 -18.44
N PRO A 83 2.13 -11.92 -18.82
CA PRO A 83 2.19 -12.73 -20.03
C PRO A 83 1.11 -13.79 -19.92
N PRO A 84 0.33 -14.05 -20.99
CA PRO A 84 -0.64 -15.12 -20.97
C PRO A 84 0.14 -16.36 -20.55
N SER A 85 -0.26 -16.95 -19.43
CA SER A 85 0.35 -18.19 -18.92
C SER A 85 -0.10 -19.32 -19.86
N ALA A 86 0.31 -19.25 -21.12
CA ALA A 86 0.40 -20.36 -22.01
C ALA A 86 1.54 -21.20 -21.42
N ARG A 87 1.24 -21.98 -20.38
CA ARG A 87 1.98 -23.21 -20.14
C ARG A 87 1.73 -24.05 -21.39
N PRO A 88 2.68 -24.22 -22.31
CA PRO A 88 2.54 -25.31 -23.26
C PRO A 88 2.45 -26.56 -22.40
N TYR A 89 1.32 -27.25 -22.46
CA TYR A 89 1.25 -28.62 -22.00
C TYR A 89 2.25 -29.39 -22.87
N VAL A 90 3.48 -29.53 -22.41
CA VAL A 90 4.40 -30.50 -22.97
C VAL A 90 3.85 -31.83 -22.49
N LEU A 91 2.91 -32.37 -23.27
CA LEU A 91 2.45 -33.73 -23.13
C LEU A 91 3.66 -34.58 -23.54
N CYS A 92 4.57 -34.83 -22.59
CA CYS A 92 5.62 -35.82 -22.73
C CYS A 92 4.92 -37.16 -22.90
N ARG A 93 4.56 -37.47 -24.14
CA ARG A 93 4.13 -38.80 -24.56
C ARG A 93 5.38 -39.66 -24.44
N GLN A 94 5.57 -40.27 -23.27
CA GLN A 94 6.51 -41.40 -23.15
C GLN A 94 6.03 -42.46 -24.14
N ALA A 95 6.68 -42.50 -25.31
CA ALA A 95 6.60 -43.63 -26.21
C ALA A 95 7.45 -44.73 -25.59
N ALA A 96 6.80 -45.65 -24.89
CA ALA A 96 7.37 -46.95 -24.60
C ALA A 96 7.19 -47.82 -25.85
N ALA A 97 8.29 -48.15 -26.51
CA ALA A 97 8.43 -49.28 -27.44
C ALA A 97 9.89 -49.74 -27.42
#